data_AF-A0A1A8NUP2-F1
#
_entry.id   AF-A0A1A8NUP2-F1
#
_cell.length_a   1.000
_cell.length_b   1.000
_cell.length_c   1.000
_cell.angle_alpha   90.00
_cell.angle_beta   90.00
_cell.angle_gamma   90.00
#
_symmetry.space_group_name_H-M   'P 1'
#
loop_
_entity.id
_entity.type
_entity.pdbx_description
1 polymer ?
#
loop_
_entity_poly.entity_id
_entity_poly.type
_entity_poly.pdbx_seq_one_letter_code
_entity_poly.pdbx_strand_id
1 'polypeptide(L)'
;PFHVNGHFALDSARRNLWRDDNGVGVRSDWNNNLMTSLIAPACVELLIQLKRRYCPGPDPTMTILQGTPLHVVKDTLRKYLFFFPANRLDIQPDWYCLVKAVYNCIHADLKRLLPVVRTPQMDNSDIHSVIYISWVNTSTTNKSRAFFDNLLQDELQHVKNTEYNLTSRKSVAENVYRLKALLLDIGFNLIHSCDETANLYLCLQDAGIPVSYATPNDVRNFLHTFSSPDTSCHVGKLPCRLQQSNFKLVHHLKLLVDYCFKDVEEEEVKIEGLPLSITMDNMLHVFDSKRPKFLTTHHELIPSRKEMFMNTLYIKYSKMLSKAGVAKNFDISSFGDLLGSVLLREYRTKIPVKWKDTFPSDSWLKNVWNFVSENIALKEDQVDLKPSFDTVLDILKDWALLPGIKFMAREKLVVPDHDVLLPLSLMHVAIFPQGQNDKVFHTLMKAGCIQLAVNKICSKDNQMMPLLAQHTANIENPSSILKAMEYMIQTSAFKTANLTDKDF
;
A
#
# COMPACT_ATOMS: atom_id res chain seq x y z
N PRO A 1 33.10 -25.31 -31.45
CA PRO A 1 33.00 -24.37 -30.31
C PRO A 1 34.23 -24.44 -29.38
N PHE A 2 34.78 -25.62 -29.12
CA PHE A 2 36.14 -25.81 -28.62
C PHE A 2 36.58 -27.22 -29.04
N HIS A 3 37.88 -27.48 -29.07
CA HIS A 3 38.42 -28.81 -29.40
C HIS A 3 39.08 -29.39 -28.15
N VAL A 4 38.64 -30.57 -27.73
CA VAL A 4 39.25 -31.31 -26.64
C VAL A 4 39.98 -32.51 -27.23
N ASN A 5 41.31 -32.53 -27.08
CA ASN A 5 42.12 -33.70 -27.43
C ASN A 5 42.06 -34.70 -26.28
N GLY A 6 41.22 -35.73 -26.43
CA GLY A 6 41.08 -36.79 -25.44
C GLY A 6 40.07 -37.85 -25.89
N HIS A 7 40.11 -39.02 -25.27
CA HIS A 7 39.18 -40.11 -25.55
C HIS A 7 38.44 -40.51 -24.28
N PHE A 8 37.12 -40.61 -24.38
CA PHE A 8 36.32 -41.25 -23.36
C PHE A 8 36.58 -42.76 -23.35
N ALA A 9 36.62 -43.35 -22.16
CA ALA A 9 36.50 -44.79 -22.01
C ALA A 9 35.06 -45.20 -22.34
N LEU A 10 34.88 -46.13 -23.28
CA LEU A 10 33.58 -46.59 -23.76
C LEU A 10 33.29 -48.01 -23.28
N ASP A 11 32.02 -48.37 -23.21
CA ASP A 11 31.57 -49.75 -23.00
C ASP A 11 32.01 -50.68 -24.15
N SER A 12 31.84 -51.99 -23.97
CA SER A 12 32.19 -53.00 -24.98
C SER A 12 31.44 -52.81 -26.30
N ALA A 13 30.20 -52.31 -26.25
CA ALA A 13 29.38 -51.99 -27.42
C ALA A 13 29.80 -50.69 -28.11
N ARG A 14 30.66 -49.87 -27.48
CA ARG A 14 31.09 -48.53 -27.91
C ARG A 14 29.92 -47.59 -28.16
N ARG A 15 28.81 -47.77 -27.45
CA ARG A 15 27.58 -46.97 -27.57
C ARG A 15 27.37 -46.03 -26.38
N ASN A 16 27.97 -46.36 -25.23
CA ASN A 16 27.84 -45.60 -23.99
C ASN A 16 29.20 -45.38 -23.33
N LEU A 17 29.25 -44.51 -22.32
CA LEU A 17 30.45 -44.33 -21.51
C LEU A 17 30.66 -45.55 -20.61
N TRP A 18 31.92 -45.91 -20.38
CA TRP A 18 32.27 -46.98 -19.45
C TRP A 18 31.80 -46.64 -18.02
N ARG A 19 31.06 -47.57 -17.41
CA ARG A 19 30.65 -47.54 -16.00
C ARG A 19 31.14 -48.80 -15.31
N ASP A 20 31.95 -48.63 -14.28
CA ASP A 20 32.32 -49.74 -13.38
C ASP A 20 31.09 -50.17 -12.56
N ASP A 21 30.94 -51.48 -12.26
CA ASP A 21 29.73 -52.05 -11.64
C ASP A 21 29.37 -51.40 -10.29
N ASN A 22 30.38 -50.92 -9.56
CA ASN A 22 30.22 -50.21 -8.29
C ASN A 22 30.33 -48.68 -8.42
N GLY A 23 30.42 -48.15 -9.65
CA GLY A 23 30.64 -46.73 -9.94
C GLY A 23 32.03 -46.20 -9.60
N VAL A 24 32.94 -47.05 -9.13
CA VAL A 24 34.30 -46.72 -8.70
C VAL A 24 35.30 -47.53 -9.54
N GLY A 25 36.14 -46.84 -10.30
CA GLY A 25 37.17 -47.46 -11.11
C GLY A 25 37.84 -46.46 -12.06
N VAL A 26 39.09 -46.76 -12.45
CA VAL A 26 39.98 -45.81 -13.15
C VAL A 26 39.36 -45.28 -14.44
N ARG A 27 38.56 -46.08 -15.15
CA ARG A 27 37.92 -45.69 -16.42
C ARG A 27 36.72 -44.76 -16.18
N SER A 28 35.87 -45.08 -15.21
CA SER A 28 34.79 -44.17 -14.83
C SER A 28 35.32 -42.87 -14.22
N ASP A 29 36.38 -42.94 -13.40
CA ASP A 29 37.06 -41.76 -12.85
C ASP A 29 37.68 -40.88 -13.93
N TRP A 30 38.31 -41.50 -14.95
CA TRP A 30 38.84 -40.78 -16.12
C TRP A 30 37.73 -40.02 -16.86
N ASN A 31 36.61 -40.67 -17.16
CA ASN A 31 35.47 -40.04 -17.83
C ASN A 31 34.90 -38.88 -17.00
N ASN A 32 34.72 -39.09 -15.70
CA ASN A 32 34.24 -38.06 -14.77
C ASN A 32 35.20 -36.87 -14.72
N ASN A 33 36.50 -37.11 -14.66
CA ASN A 33 37.52 -36.06 -14.63
C ASN A 33 37.55 -35.26 -15.96
N LEU A 34 37.47 -35.93 -17.11
CA LEU A 34 37.34 -35.26 -18.41
C LEU A 34 36.11 -34.33 -18.44
N MET A 35 34.96 -34.78 -17.95
CA MET A 35 33.75 -33.96 -17.93
C MET A 35 33.85 -32.79 -16.96
N THR A 36 34.35 -33.02 -15.75
CA THR A 36 34.34 -32.04 -14.65
C THR A 36 35.48 -31.04 -14.70
N SER A 37 36.70 -31.50 -15.00
CA SER A 37 37.91 -30.67 -14.90
C SER A 37 38.35 -30.06 -16.24
N LEU A 38 37.87 -30.59 -17.37
CA LEU A 38 38.28 -30.14 -18.70
C LEU A 38 37.11 -29.59 -19.53
N ILE A 39 36.08 -30.40 -19.79
CA ILE A 39 34.99 -30.01 -20.69
C ILE A 39 34.09 -28.95 -20.03
N ALA A 40 33.71 -29.13 -18.76
CA ALA A 40 32.85 -28.17 -18.08
C ALA A 40 33.46 -26.76 -18.01
N PRO A 41 34.72 -26.56 -17.58
CA PRO A 41 35.37 -25.24 -17.63
C PRO A 41 35.45 -24.67 -19.04
N ALA A 42 35.72 -25.50 -20.06
CA ALA A 42 35.75 -25.05 -21.46
C ALA A 42 34.37 -24.58 -21.96
N CYS A 43 33.29 -25.27 -21.58
CA CYS A 43 31.93 -24.83 -21.82
C CYS A 43 31.62 -23.49 -21.13
N VAL A 44 32.04 -23.32 -19.88
CA VAL A 44 31.85 -22.07 -19.15
C VAL A 44 32.61 -20.92 -19.81
N GLU A 45 33.85 -21.14 -20.25
CA GLU A 45 34.62 -20.14 -21.00
C GLU A 45 33.94 -19.79 -22.33
N LEU A 46 33.39 -20.77 -23.05
CA LEU A 46 32.59 -20.51 -24.25
C LEU A 46 31.40 -19.59 -23.93
N LEU A 47 30.66 -19.83 -22.84
CA LEU A 47 29.55 -18.95 -22.43
C LEU A 47 30.04 -17.53 -22.14
N ILE A 48 31.19 -17.36 -21.47
CA ILE A 48 31.80 -16.05 -21.22
C ILE A 48 32.12 -15.33 -22.54
N GLN A 49 32.70 -16.03 -23.51
CA GLN A 49 33.04 -15.46 -24.81
C GLN A 49 31.79 -15.12 -25.64
N LEU A 50 30.75 -15.97 -25.58
CA LEU A 50 29.47 -15.69 -26.22
C LEU A 50 28.79 -14.46 -25.61
N LYS A 51 28.80 -14.33 -24.28
CA LYS A 51 28.32 -13.13 -23.58
C LYS A 51 29.06 -11.89 -24.09
N ARG A 52 30.40 -11.91 -24.13
CA ARG A 52 31.20 -10.77 -24.65
C ARG A 52 30.89 -10.44 -26.10
N ARG A 53 30.61 -11.45 -26.92
CA ARG A 53 30.26 -11.28 -28.34
C ARG A 53 28.86 -10.70 -28.55
N TYR A 54 27.87 -11.20 -27.84
CA TYR A 54 26.47 -10.76 -27.98
C TYR A 54 26.16 -9.48 -27.20
N CYS A 55 26.90 -9.21 -26.13
CA CYS A 55 26.71 -8.08 -25.22
C CYS A 55 28.07 -7.43 -24.94
N PRO A 56 28.68 -6.76 -25.95
CA PRO A 56 29.99 -6.16 -25.81
C PRO A 56 29.96 -5.01 -24.79
N GLY A 57 31.04 -4.87 -24.02
CA GLY A 57 31.21 -3.81 -23.05
C GLY A 57 32.52 -3.93 -22.28
N PRO A 58 33.05 -2.82 -21.75
CA PRO A 58 34.30 -2.83 -20.98
C PRO A 58 34.11 -3.42 -19.57
N ASP A 59 32.90 -3.37 -19.02
CA ASP A 59 32.57 -3.87 -17.69
C ASP A 59 32.04 -5.31 -17.74
N PRO A 60 32.68 -6.29 -17.06
CA PRO A 60 32.18 -7.66 -17.01
C PRO A 60 30.88 -7.82 -16.20
N THR A 61 30.50 -6.84 -15.38
CA THR A 61 29.32 -6.85 -14.52
C THR A 61 28.11 -6.17 -15.14
N MET A 62 28.31 -5.33 -16.15
CA MET A 62 27.26 -4.51 -16.74
C MET A 62 27.43 -4.34 -18.26
N THR A 63 26.35 -4.46 -19.01
CA THR A 63 26.30 -4.05 -20.41
C THR A 63 25.30 -2.90 -20.56
N ILE A 64 25.69 -1.84 -21.25
CA ILE A 64 24.86 -0.68 -21.55
C ILE A 64 24.62 -0.64 -23.06
N LEU A 65 23.37 -0.71 -23.47
CA LEU A 65 22.96 -0.68 -24.88
C LEU A 65 22.16 0.60 -25.13
N GLN A 66 22.63 1.44 -26.05
CA GLN A 66 21.96 2.68 -26.43
C GLN A 66 21.31 2.51 -27.82
N GLY A 67 20.07 2.97 -27.97
CA GLY A 67 19.37 2.97 -29.26
C GLY A 67 18.98 1.58 -29.79
N THR A 68 19.20 0.52 -29.00
CA THR A 68 18.78 -0.84 -29.35
C THR A 68 17.37 -1.10 -28.80
N PRO A 69 16.39 -1.45 -29.65
CA PRO A 69 15.04 -1.75 -29.17
C PRO A 69 15.01 -2.95 -28.22
N LEU A 70 14.14 -2.91 -27.20
CA LEU A 70 14.05 -3.95 -26.18
C LEU A 70 13.78 -5.36 -26.75
N HIS A 71 12.98 -5.48 -27.81
CA HIS A 71 12.71 -6.77 -28.43
C HIS A 71 13.97 -7.41 -29.05
N VAL A 72 14.84 -6.60 -29.68
CA VAL A 72 16.13 -7.05 -30.24
C VAL A 72 17.06 -7.54 -29.12
N VAL A 73 17.06 -6.85 -27.97
CA VAL A 73 17.84 -7.28 -26.80
C VAL A 73 17.32 -8.62 -26.28
N LYS A 74 16.00 -8.78 -26.15
CA LYS A 74 15.38 -10.06 -25.74
C LYS A 74 15.74 -11.20 -26.69
N ASP A 75 15.68 -10.98 -27.99
CA ASP A 75 16.08 -11.99 -29.00
C ASP A 75 17.56 -12.36 -28.91
N THR A 76 18.42 -11.36 -28.66
CA THR A 76 19.85 -11.56 -28.48
C THR A 76 20.16 -12.36 -27.22
N LEU A 77 19.51 -12.03 -26.10
CA LEU A 77 19.62 -12.78 -24.85
C LEU A 77 19.11 -14.21 -25.02
N ARG A 78 18.01 -14.42 -25.74
CA ARG A 78 17.49 -15.76 -26.05
C ARG A 78 18.53 -16.60 -26.78
N LYS A 79 19.18 -16.04 -27.82
CA LYS A 79 20.25 -16.72 -28.56
C LYS A 79 21.45 -17.07 -27.68
N TYR A 80 21.84 -16.17 -26.78
CA TYR A 80 22.91 -16.41 -25.82
C TYR A 80 22.53 -17.52 -24.82
N LEU A 81 21.35 -17.42 -24.20
CA LEU A 81 20.85 -18.36 -23.19
C LEU A 81 20.63 -19.76 -23.76
N PHE A 82 20.33 -19.87 -25.06
CA PHE A 82 20.20 -21.16 -25.75
C PHE A 82 21.47 -22.03 -25.67
N PHE A 83 22.65 -21.43 -25.50
CA PHE A 83 23.92 -22.18 -25.38
C PHE A 83 24.14 -22.81 -24.00
N PHE A 84 23.31 -22.50 -23.00
CA PHE A 84 23.39 -23.18 -21.72
C PHE A 84 22.97 -24.64 -21.88
N PRO A 85 23.75 -25.59 -21.34
CA PRO A 85 23.37 -26.99 -21.39
C PRO A 85 22.09 -27.19 -20.57
N ALA A 86 21.13 -27.91 -21.13
CA ALA A 86 19.86 -28.21 -20.46
C ALA A 86 19.56 -29.70 -20.57
N ASN A 87 18.97 -30.28 -19.53
CA ASN A 87 18.53 -31.68 -19.51
C ASN A 87 17.32 -31.86 -20.43
N ARG A 88 17.57 -32.07 -21.72
CA ARG A 88 16.52 -32.38 -22.71
C ARG A 88 16.31 -33.90 -22.78
N LEU A 89 15.09 -34.32 -23.10
CA LEU A 89 14.67 -35.73 -23.13
C LEU A 89 15.52 -36.63 -24.06
N ASP A 90 16.25 -36.02 -25.00
CA ASP A 90 17.12 -36.66 -25.98
C ASP A 90 18.57 -36.85 -25.51
N ILE A 91 18.95 -36.34 -24.33
CA ILE A 91 20.31 -36.48 -23.80
C ILE A 91 20.48 -37.86 -23.14
N GLN A 92 21.49 -38.61 -23.57
CA GLN A 92 21.82 -39.88 -22.91
C GLN A 92 22.19 -39.64 -21.43
N PRO A 93 21.76 -40.51 -20.50
CA PRO A 93 21.97 -40.31 -19.06
C PRO A 93 23.41 -40.02 -18.64
N ASP A 94 24.37 -40.56 -19.39
CA ASP A 94 25.80 -40.38 -19.17
C ASP A 94 26.24 -38.92 -19.25
N TRP A 95 25.60 -38.10 -20.07
CA TRP A 95 25.97 -36.69 -20.23
C TRP A 95 25.33 -35.76 -19.20
N TYR A 96 24.38 -36.24 -18.39
CA TYR A 96 23.80 -35.43 -17.32
C TYR A 96 24.86 -35.00 -16.29
N CYS A 97 25.87 -35.83 -16.05
CA CYS A 97 26.96 -35.44 -15.16
C CYS A 97 27.80 -34.28 -15.72
N LEU A 98 27.97 -34.19 -17.04
CA LEU A 98 28.60 -33.04 -17.69
C LEU A 98 27.74 -31.77 -17.53
N VAL A 99 26.42 -31.87 -17.72
CA VAL A 99 25.50 -30.73 -17.51
C VAL A 99 25.63 -30.21 -16.07
N LYS A 100 25.54 -31.10 -15.08
CA LYS A 100 25.73 -30.75 -13.66
C LYS A 100 27.10 -30.14 -13.41
N ALA A 101 28.16 -30.70 -13.99
CA ALA A 101 29.52 -30.18 -13.85
C ALA A 101 29.66 -28.75 -14.39
N VAL A 102 29.02 -28.41 -15.52
CA VAL A 102 29.02 -27.04 -16.06
C VAL A 102 28.39 -26.08 -15.06
N TYR A 103 27.22 -26.41 -14.52
CA TYR A 103 26.55 -25.56 -13.52
C TYR A 103 27.33 -25.43 -12.21
N ASN A 104 27.94 -26.52 -11.74
CA ASN A 104 28.83 -26.51 -10.58
C ASN A 104 30.04 -25.60 -10.81
N CYS A 105 30.63 -25.62 -12.00
CA CYS A 105 31.73 -24.72 -12.37
C CYS A 105 31.26 -23.25 -12.39
N ILE A 106 30.07 -22.96 -12.93
CA ILE A 106 29.47 -21.62 -12.90
C ILE A 106 29.29 -21.11 -11.46
N HIS A 107 28.79 -21.97 -10.56
CA HIS A 107 28.52 -21.62 -9.18
C HIS A 107 29.79 -21.51 -8.32
N ALA A 108 30.69 -22.48 -8.40
CA ALA A 108 31.94 -22.49 -7.62
C ALA A 108 32.78 -21.23 -7.89
N ASP A 109 32.85 -20.80 -9.15
CA ASP A 109 33.59 -19.61 -9.55
C ASP A 109 32.75 -18.32 -9.51
N LEU A 110 31.48 -18.40 -9.08
CA LEU A 110 30.52 -17.30 -9.04
C LEU A 110 30.47 -16.49 -10.34
N LYS A 111 30.48 -17.18 -11.50
CA LYS A 111 30.50 -16.53 -12.81
C LYS A 111 29.24 -15.69 -13.02
N ARG A 112 29.43 -14.46 -13.49
CA ARG A 112 28.37 -13.48 -13.78
C ARG A 112 27.81 -13.68 -15.17
N LEU A 113 26.91 -14.65 -15.31
CA LEU A 113 26.37 -15.10 -16.61
C LEU A 113 24.85 -14.93 -16.75
N LEU A 114 24.14 -14.61 -15.67
CA LEU A 114 22.69 -14.49 -15.66
C LEU A 114 22.29 -13.02 -15.91
N PRO A 115 21.43 -12.72 -16.89
CA PRO A 115 21.07 -11.35 -17.23
C PRO A 115 19.90 -10.82 -16.38
N VAL A 116 20.04 -9.63 -15.81
CA VAL A 116 18.97 -8.81 -15.25
C VAL A 116 18.82 -7.57 -16.12
N VAL A 117 17.70 -7.44 -16.82
CA VAL A 117 17.47 -6.38 -17.82
C VAL A 117 16.67 -5.24 -17.20
N ARG A 118 17.20 -4.01 -17.26
CA ARG A 118 16.56 -2.80 -16.75
C ARG A 118 16.41 -1.77 -17.84
N THR A 119 15.23 -1.16 -17.91
CA THR A 119 14.84 -0.17 -18.92
C THR A 119 14.33 1.08 -18.21
N PRO A 120 15.20 2.02 -17.81
CA PRO A 120 14.75 3.24 -17.15
C PRO A 120 13.76 3.98 -18.03
N GLN A 121 12.56 4.23 -17.50
CA GLN A 121 11.58 5.11 -18.13
C GLN A 121 12.05 6.56 -18.01
N MET A 122 12.63 7.07 -19.11
CA MET A 122 12.85 8.50 -19.30
C MET A 122 11.52 9.14 -19.70
N ASP A 123 11.03 10.09 -18.90
CA ASP A 123 9.83 10.84 -19.21
C ASP A 123 10.12 11.75 -20.43
N ASN A 124 9.42 11.51 -21.55
CA ASN A 124 9.33 12.36 -22.75
C ASN A 124 10.63 12.75 -23.48
N SER A 125 11.41 11.78 -23.95
CA SER A 125 12.09 11.93 -25.25
C SER A 125 12.39 10.57 -25.87
N ASP A 126 11.81 10.31 -27.05
CA ASP A 126 11.99 9.10 -27.87
C ASP A 126 13.43 8.90 -28.40
N ILE A 127 14.42 9.65 -27.88
CA ILE A 127 15.68 9.83 -28.58
C ILE A 127 16.77 8.86 -28.08
N HIS A 128 16.75 8.37 -26.84
CA HIS A 128 17.72 7.35 -26.40
C HIS A 128 17.15 6.41 -25.34
N SER A 129 16.47 5.34 -25.75
CA SER A 129 16.22 4.22 -24.82
C SER A 129 17.57 3.55 -24.50
N VAL A 130 18.02 3.73 -23.26
CA VAL A 130 19.21 3.06 -22.74
C VAL A 130 18.75 1.82 -21.98
N ILE A 131 19.28 0.65 -22.36
CA ILE A 131 19.00 -0.62 -21.71
C ILE A 131 20.24 -1.04 -20.93
N TYR A 132 20.05 -1.37 -19.65
CA TYR A 132 21.10 -1.85 -18.77
C TYR A 132 20.91 -3.34 -18.55
N ILE A 133 21.95 -4.13 -18.78
CA ILE A 133 21.97 -5.57 -18.49
C ILE A 133 22.99 -5.79 -17.40
N SER A 134 22.52 -6.07 -16.19
CA SER A 134 23.37 -6.45 -15.08
C SER A 134 23.61 -7.95 -15.11
N TRP A 135 24.87 -8.36 -15.03
CA TRP A 135 25.25 -9.76 -15.03
C TRP A 135 25.44 -10.25 -13.59
N VAL A 136 24.46 -11.02 -13.13
CA VAL A 136 24.43 -11.59 -11.77
C VAL A 136 24.98 -13.01 -11.77
N ASN A 137 25.40 -13.45 -10.58
CA ASN A 137 25.90 -14.80 -10.33
C ASN A 137 24.87 -15.60 -9.51
N THR A 138 25.21 -16.83 -9.16
CA THR A 138 24.38 -17.73 -8.36
C THR A 138 24.67 -17.62 -6.85
N SER A 139 25.22 -16.49 -6.38
CA SER A 139 25.47 -16.30 -4.95
C SER A 139 24.14 -16.18 -4.18
N THR A 140 24.09 -16.82 -3.02
CA THR A 140 22.97 -16.73 -2.07
C THR A 140 23.12 -15.58 -1.08
N THR A 141 24.20 -14.80 -1.15
CA THR A 141 24.43 -13.66 -0.26
C THR A 141 23.41 -12.55 -0.51
N ASN A 142 22.70 -12.10 0.54
CA ASN A 142 21.60 -11.14 0.45
C ASN A 142 21.91 -9.85 -0.33
N LYS A 143 23.15 -9.34 -0.29
CA LYS A 143 23.53 -8.07 -0.93
C LYS A 143 23.42 -8.09 -2.47
N SER A 144 23.54 -9.26 -3.10
CA SER A 144 23.54 -9.38 -4.57
C SER A 144 22.81 -10.62 -5.06
N ARG A 145 21.97 -11.21 -4.21
CA ARG A 145 21.19 -12.41 -4.54
C ARG A 145 20.28 -12.11 -5.72
N ALA A 146 20.27 -13.01 -6.68
CA ALA A 146 19.40 -12.95 -7.84
C ALA A 146 18.25 -13.95 -7.68
N PHE A 147 17.09 -13.58 -8.21
CA PHE A 147 15.88 -14.36 -8.14
C PHE A 147 15.40 -14.70 -9.53
N PHE A 148 15.01 -15.95 -9.72
CA PHE A 148 14.32 -16.35 -10.93
C PHE A 148 12.87 -15.86 -10.89
N ASP A 149 12.34 -15.58 -12.06
CA ASP A 149 10.98 -15.06 -12.20
C ASP A 149 9.97 -16.21 -12.31
N ASN A 150 9.10 -16.34 -11.32
CA ASN A 150 7.90 -17.17 -11.36
C ASN A 150 6.63 -16.38 -11.04
N LEU A 151 6.69 -15.04 -10.95
CA LEU A 151 5.62 -14.23 -10.35
C LEU A 151 4.27 -14.42 -11.04
N LEU A 152 4.28 -14.59 -12.37
CA LEU A 152 3.05 -14.84 -13.12
C LEU A 152 2.50 -16.24 -12.87
N GLN A 153 3.38 -17.23 -12.79
CA GLN A 153 2.99 -18.62 -12.56
C GLN A 153 2.41 -18.80 -11.16
N ASP A 154 3.04 -18.18 -10.16
CA ASP A 154 2.59 -18.16 -8.77
C ASP A 154 1.18 -17.56 -8.66
N GLU A 155 0.98 -16.34 -9.15
CA GLU A 155 -0.33 -15.67 -9.14
C GLU A 155 -1.41 -16.47 -9.89
N LEU A 156 -1.07 -17.06 -11.04
CA LEU A 156 -2.02 -17.90 -11.79
C LEU A 156 -2.35 -19.23 -11.08
N GLN A 157 -1.45 -19.78 -10.26
CA GLN A 157 -1.73 -20.97 -9.44
C GLN A 157 -2.70 -20.63 -8.31
N HIS A 158 -2.53 -19.49 -7.63
CA HIS A 158 -3.48 -19.01 -6.63
C HIS A 158 -4.88 -18.77 -7.22
N VAL A 159 -4.97 -18.12 -8.39
CA VAL A 159 -6.26 -17.83 -9.05
C VAL A 159 -6.95 -19.09 -9.58
N LYS A 160 -6.22 -20.16 -9.93
CA LYS A 160 -6.87 -21.43 -10.32
C LYS A 160 -7.72 -22.04 -9.20
N ASN A 161 -7.45 -21.66 -7.94
CA ASN A 161 -8.23 -22.10 -6.78
C ASN A 161 -9.45 -21.19 -6.50
N THR A 162 -9.59 -20.05 -7.18
CA THR A 162 -10.66 -19.06 -7.00
C THR A 162 -11.24 -18.63 -8.36
N GLU A 163 -12.37 -19.24 -8.74
CA GLU A 163 -13.25 -18.92 -9.88
C GLU A 163 -12.60 -18.54 -11.24
N TYR A 164 -12.79 -19.42 -12.23
CA TYR A 164 -12.32 -19.30 -13.61
C TYR A 164 -12.99 -18.13 -14.38
N ASN A 165 -12.42 -16.93 -14.31
CA ASN A 165 -12.79 -15.80 -15.18
C ASN A 165 -11.63 -15.41 -16.13
N LEU A 166 -11.89 -15.28 -17.44
CA LEU A 166 -10.86 -14.95 -18.44
C LEU A 166 -10.39 -13.48 -18.34
N THR A 167 -11.29 -12.58 -17.95
CA THR A 167 -11.02 -11.16 -17.69
C THR A 167 -10.09 -10.95 -16.50
N SER A 168 -10.19 -11.78 -15.45
CA SER A 168 -9.30 -11.69 -14.28
C SER A 168 -7.87 -12.13 -14.61
N ARG A 169 -7.67 -13.10 -15.51
CA ARG A 169 -6.31 -13.50 -15.93
C ARG A 169 -5.55 -12.40 -16.67
N LYS A 170 -6.23 -11.62 -17.52
CA LYS A 170 -5.60 -10.50 -18.25
C LYS A 170 -5.14 -9.41 -17.29
N SER A 171 -5.99 -9.03 -16.33
CA SER A 171 -5.63 -8.02 -15.32
C SER A 171 -4.52 -8.51 -14.38
N VAL A 172 -4.52 -9.79 -13.99
CA VAL A 172 -3.42 -10.39 -13.21
C VAL A 172 -2.11 -10.33 -13.99
N ALA A 173 -2.10 -10.72 -15.26
CA ALA A 173 -0.89 -10.67 -16.08
C ALA A 173 -0.35 -9.24 -16.24
N GLU A 174 -1.23 -8.25 -16.41
CA GLU A 174 -0.85 -6.84 -16.47
C GLU A 174 -0.26 -6.35 -15.14
N ASN A 175 -0.91 -6.65 -14.01
CA ASN A 175 -0.42 -6.27 -12.68
C ASN A 175 0.94 -6.90 -12.38
N VAL A 176 1.13 -8.17 -12.72
CA VAL A 176 2.41 -8.87 -12.58
C VAL A 176 3.48 -8.24 -13.48
N TYR A 177 3.15 -7.87 -14.72
CA TYR A 177 4.09 -7.17 -15.59
C TYR A 177 4.53 -5.83 -15.00
N ARG A 178 3.59 -5.05 -14.46
CA ARG A 178 3.88 -3.76 -13.80
C ARG A 178 4.70 -3.95 -12.52
N LEU A 179 4.41 -4.99 -11.73
CA LEU A 179 5.19 -5.35 -10.55
C LEU A 179 6.63 -5.71 -10.93
N LYS A 180 6.84 -6.53 -11.98
CA LYS A 180 8.18 -6.90 -12.48
C LYS A 180 8.99 -5.66 -12.87
N ALA A 181 8.38 -4.77 -13.65
CA ALA A 181 9.01 -3.50 -14.03
C ALA A 181 9.39 -2.69 -12.78
N LEU A 182 8.47 -2.56 -11.83
CA LEU A 182 8.72 -1.81 -10.60
C LEU A 182 9.85 -2.42 -9.75
N LEU A 183 9.88 -3.75 -9.58
CA LEU A 183 10.94 -4.46 -8.87
C LEU A 183 12.31 -4.17 -9.51
N LEU A 184 12.39 -4.21 -10.84
CA LEU A 184 13.61 -3.90 -11.58
C LEU A 184 14.04 -2.44 -11.40
N ASP A 185 13.09 -1.49 -11.43
CA ASP A 185 13.33 -0.05 -11.26
C ASP A 185 13.81 0.31 -9.85
N ILE A 186 13.32 -0.37 -8.81
CA ILE A 186 13.85 -0.22 -7.45
C ILE A 186 15.17 -0.99 -7.24
N GLY A 187 15.71 -1.65 -8.27
CA GLY A 187 17.01 -2.32 -8.23
C GLY A 187 17.00 -3.76 -7.74
N PHE A 188 15.83 -4.40 -7.62
CA PHE A 188 15.72 -5.83 -7.29
C PHE A 188 16.32 -6.66 -8.45
N ASN A 189 17.06 -7.71 -8.11
CA ASN A 189 17.74 -8.56 -9.11
C ASN A 189 16.82 -9.69 -9.57
N LEU A 190 15.84 -9.34 -10.41
CA LEU A 190 14.97 -10.31 -11.07
C LEU A 190 15.58 -10.73 -12.42
N ILE A 191 15.94 -12.01 -12.54
CA ILE A 191 16.55 -12.57 -13.76
C ILE A 191 15.56 -12.46 -14.92
N HIS A 192 16.07 -12.14 -16.11
CA HIS A 192 15.27 -12.06 -17.34
C HIS A 192 14.47 -13.35 -17.57
N SER A 193 13.15 -13.23 -17.65
CA SER A 193 12.26 -14.36 -17.85
C SER A 193 12.15 -14.79 -19.31
N CYS A 194 12.58 -16.01 -19.61
CA CYS A 194 12.31 -16.75 -20.85
C CYS A 194 12.38 -18.27 -20.64
N ASP A 195 11.98 -19.07 -21.63
CA ASP A 195 11.99 -20.54 -21.57
C ASP A 195 13.37 -21.10 -21.22
N GLU A 196 14.43 -20.49 -21.77
CA GLU A 196 15.81 -20.90 -21.51
C GLU A 196 16.20 -20.69 -20.05
N THR A 197 15.80 -19.57 -19.41
CA THR A 197 16.04 -19.35 -17.97
C THR A 197 15.22 -20.26 -17.06
N ALA A 198 14.03 -20.70 -17.50
CA ALA A 198 13.24 -21.68 -16.76
C ALA A 198 13.93 -23.06 -16.75
N ASN A 199 14.45 -23.50 -17.91
CA ASN A 199 15.24 -24.73 -18.00
C ASN A 199 16.54 -24.64 -17.18
N LEU A 200 17.18 -23.47 -17.20
CA LEU A 200 18.39 -23.19 -16.42
C LEU A 200 18.14 -23.33 -14.91
N TYR A 201 17.01 -22.82 -14.42
CA TYR A 201 16.60 -22.98 -13.01
C TYR A 201 16.54 -24.47 -12.62
N LEU A 202 15.86 -25.30 -13.43
CA LEU A 202 15.74 -26.73 -13.18
C LEU A 202 17.11 -27.42 -13.16
N CYS A 203 18.01 -27.05 -14.09
CA CYS A 203 19.35 -27.65 -14.13
C CYS A 203 20.22 -27.24 -12.93
N LEU A 204 20.11 -26.01 -12.43
CA LEU A 204 20.76 -25.58 -11.20
C LEU A 204 20.24 -26.36 -9.98
N GLN A 205 18.92 -26.56 -9.90
CA GLN A 205 18.30 -27.36 -8.84
C GLN A 205 18.75 -28.83 -8.89
N ASP A 206 18.77 -29.44 -10.09
CA ASP A 206 19.25 -30.81 -10.31
C ASP A 206 20.73 -31.01 -9.95
N ALA A 207 21.53 -29.95 -10.06
CA ALA A 207 22.94 -29.92 -9.67
C ALA A 207 23.13 -29.71 -8.15
N GLY A 208 22.05 -29.46 -7.38
CA GLY A 208 22.10 -29.19 -5.95
C GLY A 208 22.52 -27.76 -5.61
N ILE A 209 22.48 -26.84 -6.57
CA ILE A 209 22.86 -25.44 -6.37
C ILE A 209 21.65 -24.67 -5.84
N PRO A 210 21.79 -23.93 -4.73
CA PRO A 210 20.68 -23.17 -4.16
C PRO A 210 20.26 -22.03 -5.09
N VAL A 211 19.05 -22.14 -5.64
CA VAL A 211 18.38 -21.11 -6.43
C VAL A 211 17.02 -20.80 -5.81
N SER A 212 16.50 -19.61 -6.08
CA SER A 212 15.24 -19.19 -5.48
C SER A 212 14.43 -18.32 -6.42
N TYR A 213 13.12 -18.50 -6.31
CA TYR A 213 12.14 -17.59 -6.87
C TYR A 213 11.93 -16.39 -5.95
N ALA A 214 11.41 -15.29 -6.51
CA ALA A 214 11.10 -14.11 -5.72
C ALA A 214 9.85 -14.34 -4.85
N THR A 215 9.99 -14.12 -3.54
CA THR A 215 8.87 -14.16 -2.59
C THR A 215 8.58 -12.77 -2.01
N PRO A 216 7.38 -12.53 -1.43
CA PRO A 216 7.11 -11.33 -0.66
C PRO A 216 8.16 -11.06 0.43
N ASN A 217 8.61 -12.10 1.13
CA ASN A 217 9.63 -11.99 2.17
C ASN A 217 10.99 -11.52 1.60
N ASP A 218 11.41 -12.06 0.47
CA ASP A 218 12.65 -11.65 -0.19
C ASP A 218 12.60 -10.18 -0.63
N VAL A 219 11.46 -9.71 -1.15
CA VAL A 219 11.27 -8.31 -1.52
C VAL A 219 11.27 -7.40 -0.30
N ARG A 220 10.61 -7.79 0.80
CA ARG A 220 10.68 -7.03 2.07
C ARG A 220 12.11 -6.94 2.60
N ASN A 221 12.84 -8.06 2.63
CA ASN A 221 14.24 -8.11 3.07
C ASN A 221 15.14 -7.22 2.20
N PHE A 222 14.93 -7.23 0.88
CA PHE A 222 15.61 -6.33 -0.04
C PHE A 222 15.30 -4.86 0.27
N LEU A 223 14.02 -4.52 0.46
CA LEU A 223 13.61 -3.15 0.77
C LEU A 223 14.18 -2.65 2.09
N HIS A 224 14.34 -3.50 3.11
CA HIS A 224 15.01 -3.14 4.37
C HIS A 224 16.47 -2.72 4.18
N THR A 225 17.11 -3.10 3.07
CA THR A 225 18.49 -2.70 2.78
C THR A 225 18.61 -1.26 2.25
N PHE A 226 17.51 -0.56 1.93
CA PHE A 226 17.54 0.73 1.23
C PHE A 226 18.38 1.84 1.89
N SER A 227 18.59 1.75 3.21
CA SER A 227 19.42 2.71 3.96
C SER A 227 20.89 2.28 4.11
N SER A 228 21.25 1.09 3.63
CA SER A 228 22.63 0.58 3.73
C SER A 228 23.53 1.24 2.69
N PRO A 229 24.82 1.52 3.00
CA PRO A 229 25.73 2.22 2.09
C PRO A 229 26.01 1.44 0.79
N ASP A 230 25.98 0.10 0.84
CA ASP A 230 26.26 -0.77 -0.32
C ASP A 230 24.98 -1.33 -0.97
N THR A 231 23.81 -0.73 -0.73
CA THR A 231 22.56 -1.27 -1.25
C THR A 231 22.42 -1.08 -2.76
N SER A 232 21.86 -2.09 -3.44
CA SER A 232 21.36 -1.92 -4.81
C SER A 232 19.91 -1.43 -4.86
N CYS A 233 19.31 -1.12 -3.71
CA CYS A 233 17.95 -0.64 -3.61
C CYS A 233 17.87 0.86 -3.93
N HIS A 234 17.13 1.20 -4.98
CA HIS A 234 17.04 2.55 -5.52
C HIS A 234 15.78 3.31 -5.03
N VAL A 235 15.22 2.97 -3.88
CA VAL A 235 14.08 3.73 -3.32
C VAL A 235 14.48 5.19 -3.03
N GLY A 236 15.76 5.44 -2.79
CA GLY A 236 16.31 6.77 -2.56
C GLY A 236 16.26 7.19 -1.10
N LYS A 237 16.50 8.49 -0.85
CA LYS A 237 16.48 9.05 0.50
C LYS A 237 15.05 9.36 0.92
N LEU A 238 14.67 8.94 2.12
CA LEU A 238 13.37 9.22 2.72
C LEU A 238 13.50 10.19 3.91
N PRO A 239 12.50 11.07 4.15
CA PRO A 239 11.26 11.19 3.40
C PRO A 239 11.41 11.96 2.09
N CYS A 240 10.57 11.66 1.10
CA CYS A 240 10.53 12.39 -0.18
C CYS A 240 9.10 12.46 -0.74
N ARG A 241 8.86 13.34 -1.72
CA ARG A 241 7.57 13.33 -2.45
C ARG A 241 7.49 12.07 -3.31
N LEU A 242 6.32 11.45 -3.39
CA LEU A 242 6.13 10.23 -4.18
C LEU A 242 6.60 10.38 -5.64
N GLN A 243 6.36 11.53 -6.26
CA GLN A 243 6.79 11.85 -7.63
C GLN A 243 8.32 11.86 -7.82
N GLN A 244 9.08 12.11 -6.75
CA GLN A 244 10.54 12.11 -6.76
C GLN A 244 11.13 10.71 -6.50
N SER A 245 10.31 9.75 -6.05
CA SER A 245 10.71 8.37 -5.84
C SER A 245 10.59 7.55 -7.14
N ASN A 246 11.24 6.38 -7.17
CA ASN A 246 11.09 5.43 -8.28
C ASN A 246 9.67 4.85 -8.39
N PHE A 247 8.80 5.03 -7.39
CA PHE A 247 7.40 4.64 -7.50
C PHE A 247 6.61 5.58 -8.42
N LYS A 248 6.92 6.88 -8.40
CA LYS A 248 6.25 8.01 -9.10
C LYS A 248 4.76 8.22 -8.79
N LEU A 249 3.97 7.15 -8.68
CA LEU A 249 2.51 7.14 -8.62
C LEU A 249 1.99 6.22 -7.50
N VAL A 250 0.86 6.59 -6.89
CA VAL A 250 0.27 5.86 -5.75
C VAL A 250 -0.10 4.43 -6.13
N HIS A 251 -0.56 4.21 -7.37
CA HIS A 251 -0.94 2.88 -7.82
C HIS A 251 0.26 1.92 -7.97
N HIS A 252 1.46 2.42 -8.33
CA HIS A 252 2.68 1.61 -8.37
C HIS A 252 3.09 1.20 -6.96
N LEU A 253 3.10 2.15 -6.02
CA LEU A 253 3.36 1.86 -4.61
C LEU A 253 2.36 0.85 -4.07
N LYS A 254 1.07 1.01 -4.39
CA LYS A 254 0.02 0.08 -3.99
C LYS A 254 0.27 -1.33 -4.50
N LEU A 255 0.69 -1.52 -5.76
CA LEU A 255 1.04 -2.84 -6.28
C LEU A 255 2.15 -3.51 -5.47
N LEU A 256 3.20 -2.76 -5.11
CA LEU A 256 4.29 -3.29 -4.31
C LEU A 256 3.89 -3.58 -2.86
N VAL A 257 3.11 -2.69 -2.24
CA VAL A 257 2.54 -2.90 -0.89
C VAL A 257 1.67 -4.16 -0.90
N ASP A 258 0.83 -4.31 -1.92
CA ASP A 258 -0.08 -5.44 -2.04
C ASP A 258 0.68 -6.78 -2.16
N TYR A 259 1.77 -6.81 -2.93
CA TYR A 259 2.66 -7.97 -3.01
C TYR A 259 3.44 -8.22 -1.71
N CYS A 260 4.04 -7.17 -1.12
CA CYS A 260 4.82 -7.30 0.10
C CYS A 260 3.97 -7.71 1.31
N PHE A 261 2.68 -7.39 1.31
CA PHE A 261 1.74 -7.74 2.39
C PHE A 261 0.82 -8.91 2.00
N LYS A 262 1.20 -9.70 0.99
CA LYS A 262 0.57 -10.99 0.70
C LYS A 262 0.93 -12.01 1.81
N ASP A 263 0.00 -12.90 2.13
CA ASP A 263 0.15 -14.05 3.06
C ASP A 263 0.64 -13.68 4.49
N VAL A 264 0.38 -12.45 4.92
CA VAL A 264 0.82 -11.88 6.20
C VAL A 264 0.20 -12.58 7.42
N GLU A 265 -0.91 -13.29 7.26
CA GLU A 265 -1.55 -14.01 8.36
C GLU A 265 -0.74 -15.26 8.80
N GLU A 266 0.20 -15.73 7.97
CA GLU A 266 0.99 -16.94 8.22
C GLU A 266 2.39 -16.66 8.82
N GLU A 267 2.91 -15.41 8.70
CA GLU A 267 4.27 -15.05 9.12
C GLU A 267 4.32 -13.79 10.01
N GLU A 268 5.25 -13.75 10.98
CA GLU A 268 5.61 -12.50 11.66
C GLU A 268 6.36 -11.56 10.70
N VAL A 269 5.60 -10.68 10.05
CA VAL A 269 6.16 -9.72 9.10
C VAL A 269 6.77 -8.51 9.81
N LYS A 270 8.07 -8.30 9.61
CA LYS A 270 8.78 -7.08 10.06
C LYS A 270 8.42 -5.88 9.16
N ILE A 271 7.41 -5.13 9.59
CA ILE A 271 6.96 -3.90 8.90
C ILE A 271 7.85 -2.70 9.22
N GLU A 272 8.26 -2.59 10.49
CA GLU A 272 9.10 -1.50 10.97
C GLU A 272 10.37 -1.38 10.13
N GLY A 273 10.62 -0.19 9.58
CA GLY A 273 11.77 0.05 8.70
C GLY A 273 11.50 -0.09 7.21
N LEU A 274 10.32 -0.59 6.79
CA LEU A 274 10.00 -0.68 5.36
C LEU A 274 9.75 0.71 4.75
N PRO A 275 10.36 1.03 3.60
CA PRO A 275 10.26 2.33 2.91
C PRO A 275 9.00 2.43 2.04
N LEU A 276 7.87 1.95 2.57
CA LEU A 276 6.62 1.79 1.83
C LEU A 276 5.46 2.54 2.48
N SER A 277 5.70 3.48 3.40
CA SER A 277 4.64 4.23 4.08
C SER A 277 4.35 5.53 3.33
N ILE A 278 3.11 5.78 2.90
CA ILE A 278 2.72 7.06 2.30
C ILE A 278 1.62 7.76 3.11
N THR A 279 1.75 9.07 3.26
CA THR A 279 0.76 9.93 3.92
C THR A 279 -0.16 10.63 2.91
N MET A 280 -1.27 11.20 3.37
CA MET A 280 -2.29 11.83 2.51
C MET A 280 -1.80 13.08 1.76
N ASP A 281 -0.66 13.65 2.14
CA ASP A 281 0.05 14.72 1.43
C ASP A 281 1.02 14.20 0.35
N ASN A 282 0.96 12.90 0.02
CA ASN A 282 1.80 12.20 -0.97
C ASN A 282 3.31 12.20 -0.64
N MET A 283 3.64 12.28 0.65
CA MET A 283 5.00 12.07 1.13
C MET A 283 5.24 10.59 1.42
N LEU A 284 6.33 10.06 0.90
CA LEU A 284 6.81 8.70 1.14
C LEU A 284 7.78 8.71 2.32
N HIS A 285 7.56 7.75 3.20
CA HIS A 285 8.19 7.58 4.50
C HIS A 285 8.54 6.11 4.74
N VAL A 286 9.29 5.92 5.82
CA VAL A 286 9.51 4.60 6.43
C VAL A 286 8.40 4.34 7.44
N PHE A 287 7.94 3.10 7.54
CA PHE A 287 7.10 2.69 8.67
C PHE A 287 7.88 2.80 9.98
N ASP A 288 7.40 3.64 10.90
CA ASP A 288 8.06 3.99 12.16
C ASP A 288 7.07 3.93 13.33
N SER A 289 7.26 2.93 14.19
CA SER A 289 6.50 2.65 15.41
C SER A 289 6.63 3.75 16.47
N LYS A 290 7.69 4.55 16.43
CA LYS A 290 7.87 5.70 17.33
C LYS A 290 7.01 6.90 16.93
N ARG A 291 6.58 6.94 15.66
CA ARG A 291 5.79 8.04 15.10
C ARG A 291 4.59 7.49 14.32
N PRO A 292 3.67 6.77 14.98
CA PRO A 292 2.55 6.16 14.31
C PRO A 292 1.63 7.20 13.70
N LYS A 293 1.11 6.87 12.52
CA LYS A 293 0.20 7.74 11.75
C LYS A 293 -1.23 7.25 11.89
N PHE A 294 -2.18 8.17 11.77
CA PHE A 294 -3.60 7.85 11.80
C PHE A 294 -4.00 7.09 10.53
N LEU A 295 -4.71 5.98 10.69
CA LEU A 295 -5.29 5.24 9.56
C LEU A 295 -6.81 5.30 9.69
N THR A 296 -7.46 6.08 8.82
CA THR A 296 -8.90 6.30 8.83
C THR A 296 -9.42 6.70 7.46
N THR A 297 -10.70 6.42 7.19
CA THR A 297 -11.44 6.96 6.05
C THR A 297 -11.75 8.45 6.21
N HIS A 298 -11.79 8.95 7.45
CA HIS A 298 -12.21 10.32 7.81
C HIS A 298 -11.07 11.34 7.84
N HIS A 299 -9.99 11.11 7.10
CA HIS A 299 -8.82 11.99 7.05
C HIS A 299 -9.15 13.40 6.54
N GLU A 300 -10.21 13.56 5.75
CA GLU A 300 -10.69 14.85 5.24
C GLU A 300 -11.21 15.78 6.34
N LEU A 301 -11.50 15.26 7.54
CA LEU A 301 -11.92 16.08 8.67
C LEU A 301 -10.82 17.02 9.13
N ILE A 302 -9.55 16.66 8.94
CA ILE A 302 -8.38 17.47 9.30
C ILE A 302 -7.54 17.81 8.06
N PRO A 303 -8.05 18.66 7.14
CA PRO A 303 -7.42 18.91 5.85
C PRO A 303 -6.07 19.65 5.95
N SER A 304 -5.82 20.33 7.08
CA SER A 304 -4.59 21.08 7.36
C SER A 304 -3.44 20.22 7.87
N ARG A 305 -3.69 18.96 8.28
CA ARG A 305 -2.70 18.05 8.87
C ARG A 305 -2.58 16.71 8.14
N LYS A 306 -2.61 16.74 6.80
CA LYS A 306 -2.55 15.53 5.95
C LYS A 306 -1.32 14.65 6.21
N GLU A 307 -0.22 15.23 6.69
CA GLU A 307 1.01 14.52 7.07
C GLU A 307 0.83 13.57 8.27
N MET A 308 -0.25 13.72 9.04
CA MET A 308 -0.56 12.86 10.19
C MET A 308 -1.32 11.59 9.80
N PHE A 309 -1.87 11.53 8.59
CA PHE A 309 -2.74 10.45 8.13
C PHE A 309 -2.05 9.61 7.06
N MET A 310 -2.06 8.30 7.24
CA MET A 310 -1.66 7.36 6.20
C MET A 310 -2.65 7.39 5.04
N ASN A 311 -2.17 7.03 3.85
CA ASN A 311 -3.04 6.86 2.70
C ASN A 311 -4.08 5.75 2.93
N THR A 312 -5.28 5.94 2.41
CA THR A 312 -6.39 4.98 2.54
C THR A 312 -6.11 3.62 1.91
N LEU A 313 -5.08 3.49 1.06
CA LEU A 313 -4.64 2.21 0.49
C LEU A 313 -4.29 1.15 1.55
N TYR A 314 -3.95 1.57 2.77
CA TYR A 314 -3.60 0.68 3.88
C TYR A 314 -4.80 0.20 4.72
N ILE A 315 -6.03 0.66 4.47
CA ILE A 315 -7.21 0.30 5.29
C ILE A 315 -7.39 -1.22 5.40
N LYS A 316 -7.19 -1.95 4.30
CA LYS A 316 -7.26 -3.42 4.27
C LYS A 316 -6.19 -4.11 5.13
N TYR A 317 -5.11 -3.41 5.48
CA TYR A 317 -4.00 -3.91 6.30
C TYR A 317 -4.02 -3.34 7.72
N SER A 318 -5.12 -2.68 8.12
CA SER A 318 -5.24 -1.98 9.42
C SER A 318 -4.88 -2.86 10.62
N LYS A 319 -5.42 -4.09 10.71
CA LYS A 319 -5.14 -5.02 11.82
C LYS A 319 -3.64 -5.27 12.00
N MET A 320 -2.96 -5.56 10.90
CA MET A 320 -1.53 -5.86 10.86
C MET A 320 -0.69 -4.62 11.21
N LEU A 321 -1.00 -3.46 10.63
CA LEU A 321 -0.28 -2.22 10.89
C LEU A 321 -0.46 -1.72 12.32
N SER A 322 -1.65 -1.93 12.90
CA SER A 322 -1.92 -1.65 14.32
C SER A 322 -1.14 -2.61 15.23
N LYS A 323 -1.09 -3.92 14.90
CA LYS A 323 -0.28 -4.89 15.66
C LYS A 323 1.21 -4.54 15.65
N ALA A 324 1.73 -4.03 14.53
CA ALA A 324 3.10 -3.56 14.42
C ALA A 324 3.35 -2.19 15.10
N GLY A 325 2.31 -1.52 15.60
CA GLY A 325 2.42 -0.22 16.27
C GLY A 325 2.73 0.95 15.35
N VAL A 326 2.69 0.77 14.02
CA VAL A 326 2.99 1.82 13.04
C VAL A 326 1.75 2.63 12.65
N ALA A 327 0.57 2.04 12.80
CA ALA A 327 -0.72 2.71 12.63
C ALA A 327 -1.45 2.88 13.96
N LYS A 328 -2.16 4.00 14.10
CA LYS A 328 -3.06 4.24 15.22
C LYS A 328 -4.45 4.63 14.74
N ASN A 329 -5.45 4.35 15.57
CA ASN A 329 -6.83 4.72 15.29
C ASN A 329 -7.01 6.24 15.40
N PHE A 330 -7.91 6.80 14.60
CA PHE A 330 -8.34 8.19 14.70
C PHE A 330 -9.65 8.25 15.49
N ASP A 331 -9.54 8.52 16.79
CA ASP A 331 -10.66 8.55 17.73
C ASP A 331 -11.17 9.98 18.02
N ILE A 332 -12.23 10.07 18.83
CA ILE A 332 -12.86 11.35 19.21
C ILE A 332 -11.88 12.28 19.93
N SER A 333 -11.04 11.74 20.81
CA SER A 333 -10.02 12.53 21.52
C SER A 333 -9.00 13.13 20.56
N SER A 334 -8.46 12.31 19.64
CA SER A 334 -7.53 12.76 18.59
C SER A 334 -8.17 13.79 17.66
N PHE A 335 -9.46 13.61 17.32
CA PHE A 335 -10.21 14.58 16.55
C PHE A 335 -10.32 15.92 17.31
N GLY A 336 -10.71 15.88 18.59
CA GLY A 336 -10.81 17.05 19.45
C GLY A 336 -9.50 17.85 19.58
N ASP A 337 -8.38 17.15 19.72
CA ASP A 337 -7.04 17.75 19.79
C ASP A 337 -6.64 18.44 18.48
N LEU A 338 -7.05 17.88 17.33
CA LEU A 338 -6.69 18.38 16.01
C LEU A 338 -7.65 19.44 15.46
N LEU A 339 -8.86 19.60 16.03
CA LEU A 339 -9.82 20.63 15.63
C LEU A 339 -9.23 22.05 15.68
N GLY A 340 -8.28 22.31 16.59
CA GLY A 340 -7.55 23.58 16.69
C GLY A 340 -6.72 23.95 15.47
N SER A 341 -6.36 22.97 14.62
CA SER A 341 -5.68 23.22 13.34
C SER A 341 -6.62 23.40 12.16
N VAL A 342 -7.92 23.17 12.34
CA VAL A 342 -8.94 23.15 11.29
C VAL A 342 -9.88 24.33 11.41
N LEU A 343 -10.42 24.54 12.62
CA LEU A 343 -11.36 25.61 12.92
C LEU A 343 -10.64 26.83 13.49
N LEU A 344 -11.13 28.01 13.12
CA LEU A 344 -10.68 29.27 13.71
C LEU A 344 -11.00 29.31 15.22
N ARG A 345 -10.24 30.12 15.97
CA ARG A 345 -10.44 30.30 17.41
C ARG A 345 -11.86 30.76 17.77
N GLU A 346 -12.57 31.44 16.87
CA GLU A 346 -13.96 31.88 17.07
C GLU A 346 -14.94 30.71 17.27
N TYR A 347 -14.64 29.52 16.72
CA TYR A 347 -15.46 28.32 16.89
C TYR A 347 -15.15 27.53 18.17
N ARG A 348 -14.12 27.91 18.93
CA ARG A 348 -13.88 27.39 20.28
C ARG A 348 -14.42 28.37 21.30
N THR A 349 -15.65 28.16 21.72
CA THR A 349 -16.48 29.17 22.38
C THR A 349 -17.48 28.56 23.36
N LYS A 350 -18.04 29.41 24.21
CA LYS A 350 -19.16 29.07 25.12
C LYS A 350 -20.46 29.77 24.75
N ILE A 351 -20.51 30.40 23.57
CA ILE A 351 -21.70 31.10 23.05
C ILE A 351 -21.98 30.66 21.60
N PRO A 352 -23.24 30.71 21.15
CA PRO A 352 -23.57 30.45 19.74
C PRO A 352 -22.89 31.46 18.82
N VAL A 353 -22.32 31.00 17.72
CA VAL A 353 -21.65 31.83 16.72
C VAL A 353 -22.38 31.79 15.40
N LYS A 354 -22.37 32.92 14.67
CA LYS A 354 -22.96 32.98 13.34
C LYS A 354 -22.15 32.10 12.38
N TRP A 355 -22.83 31.18 11.71
CA TRP A 355 -22.18 30.29 10.76
C TRP A 355 -21.97 31.03 9.44
N LYS A 356 -20.71 31.19 9.03
CA LYS A 356 -20.31 31.81 7.76
C LYS A 356 -20.07 30.69 6.75
N ASP A 357 -20.58 30.82 5.52
CA ASP A 357 -20.50 29.80 4.46
C ASP A 357 -19.09 29.56 3.87
N THR A 358 -18.02 30.01 4.54
CA THR A 358 -16.64 29.84 4.05
C THR A 358 -16.05 28.52 4.50
N PHE A 359 -15.83 28.35 5.81
CA PHE A 359 -15.45 27.10 6.44
C PHE A 359 -15.69 27.20 7.95
N PRO A 360 -16.27 26.20 8.64
CA PRO A 360 -16.65 24.85 8.15
C PRO A 360 -17.83 24.86 7.17
N SER A 361 -17.84 23.95 6.19
CA SER A 361 -18.96 23.79 5.24
C SER A 361 -20.03 22.83 5.75
N ASP A 362 -21.23 22.86 5.16
CA ASP A 362 -22.32 21.89 5.46
C ASP A 362 -21.87 20.44 5.22
N SER A 363 -21.13 20.18 4.14
CA SER A 363 -20.58 18.86 3.84
C SER A 363 -19.56 18.39 4.88
N TRP A 364 -18.67 19.27 5.32
CA TRP A 364 -17.68 18.95 6.35
C TRP A 364 -18.38 18.62 7.67
N LEU A 365 -19.41 19.39 8.04
CA LEU A 365 -20.15 19.17 9.28
C LEU A 365 -20.90 17.84 9.28
N LYS A 366 -21.53 17.48 8.16
CA LYS A 366 -22.13 16.14 7.97
C LYS A 366 -21.09 15.02 8.12
N ASN A 367 -19.89 15.20 7.59
CA ASN A 367 -18.82 14.23 7.75
C ASN A 367 -18.35 14.12 9.21
N VAL A 368 -18.29 15.24 9.95
CA VAL A 368 -17.99 15.24 11.40
C VAL A 368 -19.02 14.43 12.16
N TRP A 369 -20.31 14.68 11.91
CA TRP A 369 -21.37 13.95 12.60
C TRP A 369 -21.46 12.48 12.17
N ASN A 370 -21.13 12.15 10.92
CA ASN A 370 -20.98 10.75 10.49
C ASN A 370 -19.84 10.06 11.25
N PHE A 371 -18.67 10.69 11.34
CA PHE A 371 -17.54 10.18 12.12
C PHE A 371 -17.89 9.99 13.59
N VAL A 372 -18.58 10.94 14.20
CA VAL A 372 -19.07 10.85 15.58
C VAL A 372 -20.01 9.64 15.72
N SER A 373 -20.97 9.47 14.81
CA SER A 373 -21.92 8.34 14.85
C SER A 373 -21.23 6.97 14.73
N GLU A 374 -20.17 6.88 13.92
CA GLU A 374 -19.39 5.64 13.76
C GLU A 374 -18.53 5.32 14.99
N ASN A 375 -18.20 6.32 15.83
CA ASN A 375 -17.28 6.19 16.96
C ASN A 375 -17.95 6.25 18.34
N ILE A 376 -19.29 6.24 18.42
CA ILE A 376 -20.05 6.15 19.68
C ILE A 376 -20.51 4.71 19.95
N ALA A 377 -20.58 4.32 21.23
CA ALA A 377 -21.27 3.11 21.66
C ALA A 377 -22.80 3.32 21.62
N LEU A 378 -23.50 2.59 20.74
CA LEU A 378 -24.96 2.65 20.60
C LEU A 378 -25.69 1.49 21.30
N LYS A 379 -24.94 0.51 21.81
CA LYS A 379 -25.45 -0.67 22.51
C LYS A 379 -24.62 -0.91 23.77
N GLU A 380 -25.24 -1.49 24.81
CA GLU A 380 -24.59 -1.80 26.10
C GLU A 380 -23.37 -2.73 25.93
N ASP A 381 -23.37 -3.60 24.92
CA ASP A 381 -22.25 -4.52 24.63
C ASP A 381 -21.00 -3.82 24.02
N GLN A 382 -21.05 -2.52 23.71
CA GLN A 382 -19.94 -1.78 23.05
C GLN A 382 -19.20 -0.81 23.98
N VAL A 383 -19.58 -0.75 25.26
CA VAL A 383 -19.09 0.24 26.23
C VAL A 383 -17.58 0.12 26.49
N ASP A 384 -17.00 -1.07 26.36
CA ASP A 384 -15.56 -1.30 26.56
C ASP A 384 -14.68 -0.85 25.38
N LEU A 385 -15.27 -0.59 24.20
CA LEU A 385 -14.52 -0.29 22.96
C LEU A 385 -14.73 1.13 22.44
N LYS A 386 -15.84 1.79 22.77
CA LYS A 386 -16.20 3.12 22.26
C LYS A 386 -16.75 4.02 23.37
N PRO A 387 -16.49 5.33 23.32
CA PRO A 387 -17.05 6.28 24.28
C PRO A 387 -18.58 6.36 24.18
N SER A 388 -19.23 6.66 25.31
CA SER A 388 -20.63 7.07 25.35
C SER A 388 -20.82 8.44 24.69
N PHE A 389 -22.05 8.77 24.30
CA PHE A 389 -22.34 10.09 23.71
C PHE A 389 -22.01 11.24 24.67
N ASP A 390 -22.29 11.09 25.96
CA ASP A 390 -21.92 12.09 26.99
C ASP A 390 -20.41 12.35 27.05
N THR A 391 -19.60 11.30 26.90
CA THR A 391 -18.13 11.43 26.87
C THR A 391 -17.68 12.23 25.65
N VAL A 392 -18.29 11.98 24.49
CA VAL A 392 -18.04 12.77 23.26
C VAL A 392 -18.41 14.23 23.47
N LEU A 393 -19.56 14.49 24.09
CA LEU A 393 -20.00 15.86 24.38
C LEU A 393 -19.04 16.57 25.33
N ASP A 394 -18.46 15.90 26.33
CA ASP A 394 -17.48 16.50 27.24
C ASP A 394 -16.15 16.83 26.54
N ILE A 395 -15.63 15.91 25.71
CA ILE A 395 -14.38 16.13 24.94
C ILE A 395 -14.54 17.32 23.99
N LEU A 396 -15.69 17.43 23.34
CA LEU A 396 -15.95 18.43 22.29
C LEU A 396 -16.78 19.63 22.78
N LYS A 397 -16.96 19.80 24.10
CA LYS A 397 -17.92 20.74 24.69
C LYS A 397 -17.77 22.21 24.27
N ASP A 398 -16.52 22.64 24.07
CA ASP A 398 -16.20 24.02 23.72
C ASP A 398 -16.22 24.26 22.20
N TRP A 399 -16.41 23.22 21.39
CA TRP A 399 -16.40 23.33 19.93
C TRP A 399 -17.80 23.57 19.37
N ALA A 400 -17.95 24.67 18.62
CA ALA A 400 -19.16 25.03 17.90
C ALA A 400 -19.38 24.13 16.69
N LEU A 401 -20.00 22.97 16.92
CA LEU A 401 -20.24 21.91 15.93
C LEU A 401 -21.72 21.58 15.75
N LEU A 402 -22.63 22.13 16.56
CA LEU A 402 -24.06 21.86 16.46
C LEU A 402 -24.74 22.91 15.57
N PRO A 403 -25.24 22.55 14.38
CA PRO A 403 -25.89 23.51 13.49
C PRO A 403 -27.30 23.83 13.96
N GLY A 404 -27.63 25.12 13.97
CA GLY A 404 -28.96 25.62 14.29
C GLY A 404 -29.36 26.78 13.39
N ILE A 405 -30.65 27.11 13.44
CA ILE A 405 -31.27 28.18 12.66
C ILE A 405 -31.87 29.17 13.66
N LYS A 406 -31.48 30.45 13.53
CA LYS A 406 -32.18 31.54 14.21
C LYS A 406 -33.28 32.08 13.31
N PHE A 407 -34.38 32.47 13.92
CA PHE A 407 -35.52 33.05 13.22
C PHE A 407 -35.69 34.51 13.59
N MET A 408 -36.25 35.26 12.65
CA MET A 408 -36.71 36.62 12.87
C MET A 408 -38.22 36.69 12.67
N ALA A 409 -38.89 37.44 13.55
CA ALA A 409 -40.29 37.78 13.38
C ALA A 409 -40.37 39.06 12.54
N ARG A 410 -41.07 39.00 11.39
CA ARG A 410 -41.49 40.17 10.62
C ARG A 410 -43.01 40.18 10.58
N GLU A 411 -43.60 41.19 11.20
CA GLU A 411 -45.05 41.30 11.41
C GLU A 411 -45.65 40.06 12.09
N LYS A 412 -46.23 39.13 11.32
CA LYS A 412 -46.86 37.87 11.77
C LYS A 412 -46.17 36.62 11.25
N LEU A 413 -45.11 36.75 10.45
CA LEU A 413 -44.39 35.62 9.84
C LEU A 413 -43.06 35.42 10.54
N VAL A 414 -42.77 34.16 10.85
CA VAL A 414 -41.49 33.71 11.41
C VAL A 414 -40.66 33.16 10.25
N VAL A 415 -39.55 33.82 9.92
CA VAL A 415 -38.68 33.44 8.80
C VAL A 415 -37.27 33.16 9.29
N PRO A 416 -36.54 32.21 8.67
CA PRO A 416 -35.12 31.99 8.97
C PRO A 416 -34.32 33.28 8.76
N ASP A 417 -33.54 33.68 9.76
CA ASP A 417 -32.66 34.85 9.72
C ASP A 417 -31.28 34.45 9.22
N HIS A 418 -30.59 33.59 9.99
CA HIS A 418 -29.28 33.06 9.63
C HIS A 418 -28.99 31.76 10.38
N ASP A 419 -28.05 31.00 9.82
CA ASP A 419 -27.50 29.81 10.44
C ASP A 419 -26.51 30.16 11.56
N VAL A 420 -26.50 29.33 12.60
CA VAL A 420 -25.61 29.42 13.74
C VAL A 420 -24.98 28.07 14.04
N LEU A 421 -23.79 28.09 14.63
CA LEU A 421 -23.18 26.91 15.23
C LEU A 421 -23.15 27.11 16.75
N LEU A 422 -23.70 26.15 17.49
CA LEU A 422 -23.64 26.13 18.94
C LEU A 422 -22.49 25.24 19.40
N PRO A 423 -21.76 25.64 20.46
CA PRO A 423 -20.87 24.72 21.15
C PRO A 423 -21.65 23.56 21.74
N LEU A 424 -21.07 22.37 21.77
CA LEU A 424 -21.77 21.17 22.25
C LEU A 424 -22.20 21.26 23.73
N SER A 425 -21.51 22.07 24.54
CA SER A 425 -21.95 22.44 25.89
C SER A 425 -23.33 23.10 25.95
N LEU A 426 -23.76 23.75 24.86
CA LEU A 426 -25.05 24.42 24.72
C LEU A 426 -26.05 23.61 23.90
N MET A 427 -25.85 22.30 23.74
CA MET A 427 -26.74 21.46 22.96
C MET A 427 -28.19 21.49 23.47
N HIS A 428 -28.38 21.59 24.79
CA HIS A 428 -29.67 21.74 25.44
C HIS A 428 -30.44 23.02 25.08
N VAL A 429 -29.80 24.01 24.44
CA VAL A 429 -30.43 25.28 24.02
C VAL A 429 -31.11 25.15 22.65
N ALA A 430 -30.63 24.24 21.79
CA ALA A 430 -31.22 24.02 20.48
C ALA A 430 -32.54 23.26 20.63
N ILE A 431 -33.59 23.70 19.94
CA ILE A 431 -34.90 23.06 19.94
C ILE A 431 -34.96 22.02 18.82
N PHE A 432 -35.24 20.78 19.18
CA PHE A 432 -35.43 19.68 18.24
C PHE A 432 -36.63 19.97 17.31
N PRO A 433 -36.51 19.77 15.98
CA PRO A 433 -37.51 20.22 15.01
C PRO A 433 -38.71 19.26 14.89
N GLN A 434 -39.21 18.74 16.00
CA GLN A 434 -40.38 17.89 16.08
C GLN A 434 -41.63 18.75 16.34
N GLY A 435 -42.73 18.46 15.65
CA GLY A 435 -43.96 19.24 15.79
C GLY A 435 -43.88 20.66 15.21
N GLN A 436 -43.29 20.84 14.02
CA GLN A 436 -43.24 22.17 13.35
C GLN A 436 -44.61 22.82 13.11
N ASN A 437 -45.70 22.05 13.18
CA ASN A 437 -47.07 22.54 13.08
C ASN A 437 -47.67 22.95 14.44
N ASP A 438 -46.92 22.78 15.53
CA ASP A 438 -47.33 23.14 16.88
C ASP A 438 -47.24 24.65 17.10
N LYS A 439 -48.26 25.23 17.74
CA LYS A 439 -48.28 26.65 18.09
C LYS A 439 -47.13 27.02 19.03
N VAL A 440 -46.80 26.13 19.98
CA VAL A 440 -45.68 26.32 20.92
C VAL A 440 -44.36 26.41 20.17
N PHE A 441 -44.16 25.57 19.15
CA PHE A 441 -42.97 25.61 18.30
C PHE A 441 -42.83 26.98 17.62
N HIS A 442 -43.91 27.47 16.99
CA HIS A 442 -43.91 28.77 16.33
C HIS A 442 -43.68 29.94 17.31
N THR A 443 -44.29 29.89 18.50
CA THR A 443 -44.07 30.89 19.55
C THR A 443 -42.61 30.93 19.99
N LEU A 444 -41.96 29.77 20.18
CA LEU A 444 -40.55 29.69 20.55
C LEU A 444 -39.63 30.27 19.46
N MET A 445 -39.91 29.98 18.19
CA MET A 445 -39.15 30.57 17.07
C MET A 445 -39.35 32.08 16.97
N LYS A 446 -40.59 32.57 17.19
CA LYS A 446 -40.93 34.00 17.22
C LYS A 446 -40.20 34.74 18.35
N ALA A 447 -40.02 34.07 19.49
CA ALA A 447 -39.27 34.55 20.65
C ALA A 447 -37.74 34.55 20.42
N GLY A 448 -37.25 34.03 19.29
CA GLY A 448 -35.85 34.03 18.92
C GLY A 448 -35.04 32.82 19.39
N CYS A 449 -35.71 31.76 19.87
CA CYS A 449 -35.06 30.49 20.18
C CYS A 449 -34.43 29.86 18.92
N ILE A 450 -33.44 28.99 19.14
CA ILE A 450 -32.65 28.38 18.06
C ILE A 450 -33.25 27.01 17.74
N GLN A 451 -33.61 26.77 16.48
CA GLN A 451 -34.00 25.44 16.01
C GLN A 451 -32.75 24.63 15.65
N LEU A 452 -32.71 23.36 16.00
CA LEU A 452 -31.69 22.43 15.53
C LEU A 452 -31.84 22.15 14.02
N ALA A 453 -30.76 22.33 13.26
CA ALA A 453 -30.72 22.07 11.83
C ALA A 453 -30.34 20.61 11.54
N VAL A 454 -31.25 19.67 11.84
CA VAL A 454 -31.01 18.22 11.71
C VAL A 454 -30.55 17.81 10.29
N ASN A 455 -31.07 18.47 9.26
CA ASN A 455 -30.70 18.25 7.86
C ASN A 455 -29.22 18.53 7.55
N LYS A 456 -28.53 19.25 8.44
CA LYS A 456 -27.10 19.57 8.37
C LYS A 456 -26.22 18.66 9.26
N ILE A 457 -26.85 17.71 9.96
CA ILE A 457 -26.19 16.75 10.87
C ILE A 457 -26.23 15.37 10.24
N CYS A 458 -27.42 14.86 9.94
CA CYS A 458 -27.60 13.50 9.48
C CYS A 458 -28.88 13.33 8.65
N SER A 459 -28.99 12.19 7.94
CA SER A 459 -30.25 11.78 7.30
C SER A 459 -31.32 11.44 8.36
N LYS A 460 -32.59 11.46 7.95
CA LYS A 460 -33.73 11.22 8.85
C LYS A 460 -33.69 9.84 9.55
N ASP A 461 -33.07 8.85 8.91
CA ASP A 461 -32.99 7.46 9.40
C ASP A 461 -31.70 7.19 10.20
N ASN A 462 -30.95 8.23 10.58
CA ASN A 462 -29.67 8.05 11.27
C ASN A 462 -29.88 7.69 12.76
N GLN A 463 -29.06 6.77 13.26
CA GLN A 463 -29.09 6.27 14.63
C GLN A 463 -28.78 7.34 15.69
N MET A 464 -28.24 8.50 15.29
CA MET A 464 -28.03 9.67 16.14
C MET A 464 -29.31 10.40 16.51
N MET A 465 -30.41 10.22 15.76
CA MET A 465 -31.64 11.00 15.94
C MET A 465 -32.23 10.93 17.36
N PRO A 466 -32.37 9.75 18.01
CA PRO A 466 -32.83 9.67 19.38
C PRO A 466 -31.88 10.36 20.38
N LEU A 467 -30.56 10.23 20.16
CA LEU A 467 -29.55 10.86 21.01
C LEU A 467 -29.62 12.39 20.92
N LEU A 468 -29.77 12.94 19.71
CA LEU A 468 -29.98 14.37 19.49
C LEU A 468 -31.27 14.84 20.18
N ALA A 469 -32.38 14.13 20.01
CA ALA A 469 -33.66 14.47 20.63
C ALA A 469 -33.62 14.45 22.16
N GLN A 470 -32.83 13.56 22.76
CA GLN A 470 -32.65 13.47 24.21
C GLN A 470 -31.81 14.61 24.79
N HIS A 471 -30.79 15.08 24.05
CA HIS A 471 -29.82 16.07 24.54
C HIS A 471 -30.14 17.51 24.11
N THR A 472 -31.10 17.68 23.19
CA THR A 472 -31.64 18.98 22.77
C THR A 472 -33.00 19.25 23.43
N ALA A 473 -33.45 20.50 23.42
CA ALA A 473 -34.74 20.85 23.97
C ALA A 473 -35.87 20.30 23.10
N ASN A 474 -36.85 19.63 23.70
CA ASN A 474 -37.95 19.00 22.99
C ASN A 474 -39.29 19.45 23.60
N ILE A 475 -40.26 19.79 22.74
CA ILE A 475 -41.60 20.24 23.16
C ILE A 475 -42.34 19.14 23.95
N GLU A 476 -42.06 17.88 23.66
CA GLU A 476 -42.60 16.73 24.42
C GLU A 476 -42.02 16.64 25.85
N ASN A 477 -40.94 17.36 26.14
CA ASN A 477 -40.32 17.47 27.45
C ASN A 477 -40.24 18.95 27.91
N PRO A 478 -41.31 19.49 28.52
CA PRO A 478 -41.39 20.91 28.90
C PRO A 478 -40.22 21.40 29.77
N SER A 479 -39.68 20.56 30.64
CA SER A 479 -38.52 20.90 31.48
C SER A 479 -37.27 21.23 30.66
N SER A 480 -37.07 20.56 29.53
CA SER A 480 -35.95 20.84 28.62
C SER A 480 -36.10 22.19 27.91
N ILE A 481 -37.34 22.56 27.54
CA ILE A 481 -37.67 23.85 26.92
C ILE A 481 -37.46 25.00 27.92
N LEU A 482 -37.88 24.82 29.18
CA LEU A 482 -37.65 25.81 30.23
C LEU A 482 -36.16 26.10 30.42
N LYS A 483 -35.32 25.06 30.40
CA LYS A 483 -33.86 25.23 30.49
C LYS A 483 -33.28 25.98 29.28
N ALA A 484 -33.77 25.70 28.07
CA ALA A 484 -33.38 26.44 26.88
C ALA A 484 -33.81 27.92 26.96
N MET A 485 -35.04 28.18 27.41
CA MET A 485 -35.57 29.53 27.59
C MET A 485 -34.80 30.32 28.66
N GLU A 486 -34.46 29.68 29.78
CA GLU A 486 -33.64 30.28 30.84
C GLU A 486 -32.32 30.81 30.27
N TYR A 487 -31.62 29.99 29.48
CA TYR A 487 -30.39 30.43 28.81
C TYR A 487 -30.64 31.61 27.84
N MET A 488 -31.71 31.54 27.04
CA MET A 488 -32.05 32.59 26.07
C MET A 488 -32.40 33.92 26.76
N ILE A 489 -33.03 33.87 27.92
CA ILE A 489 -33.35 35.05 28.75
C ILE A 489 -32.07 35.61 29.37
N GLN A 490 -31.23 34.76 29.99
CA GLN A 490 -29.97 35.17 30.62
C GLN A 490 -29.02 35.84 29.61
N THR A 491 -29.04 35.40 28.36
CA THR A 491 -28.21 35.97 27.28
C THR A 491 -28.87 37.12 26.53
N SER A 492 -30.03 37.61 26.99
CA SER A 492 -30.81 38.68 26.33
C SER A 492 -31.14 38.37 24.86
N ALA A 493 -31.16 37.10 24.48
CA ALA A 493 -31.47 36.64 23.14
C ALA A 493 -32.98 36.34 22.97
N PHE A 494 -33.72 36.22 24.08
CA PHE A 494 -35.16 36.04 24.11
C PHE A 494 -35.91 37.37 23.86
N LYS A 495 -36.70 37.42 22.79
CA LYS A 495 -37.38 38.65 22.32
C LYS A 495 -38.85 38.66 22.74
N THR A 496 -39.12 39.05 23.99
CA THR A 496 -40.49 39.21 24.51
C THR A 496 -41.34 40.20 23.71
N ALA A 497 -40.73 41.24 23.15
CA ALA A 497 -41.40 42.24 22.31
C ALA A 497 -42.03 41.67 21.03
N ASN A 498 -41.62 40.48 20.59
CA ASN A 498 -42.20 39.81 19.44
C ASN A 498 -43.46 38.99 19.80
N LEU A 499 -43.74 38.78 21.08
CA LEU A 499 -44.86 37.98 21.56
C LEU A 499 -46.10 38.86 21.80
N THR A 500 -47.28 38.31 21.54
CA THR A 500 -48.58 38.97 21.73
C THR A 500 -49.46 38.15 22.66
N ASP A 501 -50.52 38.73 23.23
CA ASP A 501 -51.45 38.03 24.12
C ASP A 501 -52.12 36.78 23.51
N LYS A 502 -52.05 36.63 22.17
CA LYS A 502 -52.57 35.45 21.45
C LYS A 502 -51.57 34.29 21.36
N ASP A 503 -50.32 34.53 21.76
CA ASP A 503 -49.24 33.54 21.76
C ASP A 503 -49.11 32.81 23.13
N PHE A 504 -49.84 33.31 24.15
CA PHE A 504 -50.08 32.67 25.46
C PHE A 504 -51.40 31.88 25.42
#